data_AF-A0A067PVW2-F1
#
_entry.id   AF-A0A067PVW2-F1
#
_cell.length_a   1.000
_cell.length_b   1.000
_cell.length_c   1.000
_cell.angle_alpha   90.00
_cell.angle_beta   90.00
_cell.angle_gamma   90.00
#
_symmetry.space_group_name_H-M   'P 1'
#
loop_
_entity.id
_entity.type
_entity.pdbx_description
1 polymer ?
#
loop_
_entity_poly.entity_id
_entity_poly.type
_entity_poly.pdbx_seq_one_letter_code
_entity_poly.pdbx_strand_id
1 'polypeptide(L)'
;CYEDTRQSILDEIEAWAQSDHTLQSPIAYLPGVAGLGKTTVSHSVARTLHHRNLLGASFFFARDVQGRSGLQNVCATIAYHLAHRHPSYKTNLCNVLREPVPSSCARQFQELLLDPLLKSKAPLNPLVIVFDALDEC
;
A
#
# COMPACT_ATOMS: atom_id res chain seq x y z
N CYS A 1 -16.86 -8.10 -18.05
CA CYS A 1 -16.86 -6.75 -17.47
C CYS A 1 -16.78 -5.77 -18.62
N TYR A 2 -17.76 -4.86 -18.74
CA TYR A 2 -17.70 -3.79 -19.74
C TYR A 2 -16.50 -2.88 -19.43
N GLU A 3 -15.75 -2.49 -20.45
CA GLU A 3 -14.54 -1.67 -20.30
C GLU A 3 -14.83 -0.33 -19.60
N ASP A 4 -16.00 0.24 -19.84
CA ASP A 4 -16.45 1.51 -19.24
C ASP A 4 -16.53 1.49 -17.71
N THR A 5 -16.92 0.35 -17.12
CA THR A 5 -17.04 0.23 -15.66
C THR A 5 -15.68 0.17 -14.98
N ARG A 6 -14.66 -0.37 -15.65
CA ARG A 6 -13.30 -0.46 -15.10
C ARG A 6 -12.60 0.88 -15.14
N GLN A 7 -12.79 1.66 -16.22
CA GLN A 7 -12.20 2.98 -16.32
C GLN A 7 -12.78 3.94 -15.27
N SER A 8 -14.10 3.92 -15.08
CA SER A 8 -14.77 4.71 -14.03
C SER A 8 -14.21 4.44 -12.63
N ILE A 9 -13.96 3.17 -12.26
CA ILE A 9 -13.35 2.83 -10.97
C ILE A 9 -11.93 3.39 -10.85
N LEU A 10 -11.14 3.32 -11.93
CA LEU A 10 -9.78 3.87 -11.92
C LEU A 10 -9.79 5.39 -11.75
N ASP A 11 -10.70 6.08 -12.43
CA ASP A 11 -10.85 7.53 -12.35
C ASP A 11 -11.31 7.95 -10.95
N GLU A 12 -12.25 7.22 -10.35
CA GLU A 12 -12.71 7.46 -8.96
C GLU A 12 -11.59 7.27 -7.94
N ILE A 13 -10.79 6.20 -8.08
CA ILE A 13 -9.66 5.95 -7.18
C ILE A 13 -8.56 7.00 -7.37
N GLU A 14 -8.31 7.44 -8.61
CA GLU A 14 -7.35 8.51 -8.87
C GLU A 14 -7.81 9.84 -8.24
N ALA A 15 -9.08 10.19 -8.39
CA ALA A 15 -9.66 11.38 -7.78
C ALA A 15 -9.62 11.30 -6.25
N TRP A 16 -9.95 10.14 -5.68
CA TRP A 16 -9.83 9.89 -4.25
C TRP A 16 -8.39 10.01 -3.76
N ALA A 17 -7.40 9.45 -4.46
CA ALA A 17 -6.00 9.48 -4.05
C ALA A 17 -5.38 10.89 -3.98
N GLN A 18 -6.01 11.86 -4.65
CA GLN A 18 -5.57 13.25 -4.71
C GLN A 18 -6.45 14.18 -3.87
N SER A 19 -7.48 13.65 -3.19
CA SER A 19 -8.41 14.45 -2.40
C SER A 19 -7.81 14.85 -1.05
N ASP A 20 -8.46 15.81 -0.39
CA ASP A 20 -8.08 16.20 0.97
C ASP A 20 -8.61 15.18 1.98
N HIS A 21 -7.70 14.32 2.46
CA HIS A 21 -8.00 13.30 3.46
C HIS A 21 -8.12 13.83 4.90
N THR A 22 -8.10 15.15 5.12
CA THR A 22 -8.54 15.73 6.41
C THR A 22 -10.07 15.70 6.55
N LEU A 23 -10.79 15.66 5.42
CA LEU A 23 -12.25 15.65 5.35
C LEU A 23 -12.83 14.33 4.84
N GLN A 24 -12.01 13.50 4.20
CA GLN A 24 -12.43 12.21 3.62
C GLN A 24 -11.63 11.04 4.20
N SER A 25 -12.26 9.85 4.24
CA SER A 25 -11.60 8.62 4.69
C SER A 25 -10.31 8.36 3.90
N PRO A 26 -9.18 8.05 4.57
CA PRO A 26 -7.94 7.66 3.91
C PRO A 26 -7.96 6.19 3.45
N ILE A 27 -9.11 5.54 3.46
CA ILE A 27 -9.31 4.16 2.99
C ILE A 27 -10.38 4.16 1.89
N ALA A 28 -10.00 3.76 0.69
CA ALA A 28 -10.91 3.33 -0.38
C ALA A 28 -11.02 1.80 -0.37
N TYR A 29 -12.25 1.30 -0.40
CA TYR A 29 -12.55 -0.13 -0.41
C TYR A 29 -13.20 -0.51 -1.73
N LEU A 30 -12.67 -1.55 -2.39
CA LEU A 30 -13.23 -2.11 -3.63
C LEU A 30 -14.04 -3.38 -3.31
N PRO A 31 -15.36 -3.26 -3.05
CA PRO A 31 -16.20 -4.43 -2.82
C PRO A 31 -16.41 -5.24 -4.10
N GLY A 32 -16.64 -6.54 -3.96
CA GLY A 32 -17.12 -7.35 -5.08
C GLY A 32 -17.08 -8.84 -4.79
N VAL A 33 -17.89 -9.60 -5.52
CA VAL A 33 -17.96 -11.06 -5.41
C VAL A 33 -16.63 -11.69 -5.88
N ALA A 34 -16.26 -12.84 -5.31
CA ALA A 34 -15.13 -13.62 -5.81
C ALA A 34 -15.32 -13.96 -7.31
N GLY A 35 -14.21 -13.97 -8.07
CA GLY A 35 -14.24 -14.28 -9.50
C GLY A 35 -14.58 -13.12 -10.45
N LEU A 36 -14.91 -11.91 -9.95
CA LEU A 36 -15.21 -10.74 -10.79
C LEU A 36 -13.97 -9.90 -11.20
N GLY A 37 -12.77 -10.44 -10.99
CA GLY A 37 -11.53 -9.78 -11.41
C GLY A 37 -11.10 -8.60 -10.54
N LYS A 38 -11.43 -8.58 -9.24
CA LYS A 38 -10.96 -7.55 -8.29
C LYS A 38 -9.43 -7.41 -8.30
N THR A 39 -8.70 -8.52 -8.23
CA THR A 39 -7.24 -8.55 -8.37
C THR A 39 -6.77 -7.87 -9.66
N THR A 40 -7.47 -8.10 -10.77
CA THR A 40 -7.19 -7.45 -12.05
C THR A 40 -7.41 -5.93 -11.99
N VAL A 41 -8.42 -5.47 -11.25
CA VAL A 41 -8.65 -4.04 -10.96
C VAL A 41 -7.56 -3.49 -10.04
N SER A 42 -7.25 -4.14 -8.91
CA SER A 42 -6.19 -3.75 -7.97
C SER A 42 -4.83 -3.60 -8.66
N HIS A 43 -4.49 -4.51 -9.59
CA HIS A 43 -3.30 -4.40 -10.41
C HIS A 43 -3.34 -3.18 -11.33
N SER A 44 -4.47 -2.90 -11.97
CA SER A 44 -4.63 -1.69 -12.78
C SER A 44 -4.51 -0.42 -11.95
N VAL A 45 -5.13 -0.38 -10.76
CA VAL A 45 -5.03 0.73 -9.81
C VAL A 45 -3.57 0.99 -9.45
N ALA A 46 -2.85 -0.05 -9.01
CA ALA A 46 -1.45 0.07 -8.65
C ALA A 46 -0.61 0.58 -9.83
N ARG A 47 -0.87 0.08 -11.06
CA ARG A 47 -0.19 0.53 -12.27
C ARG A 47 -0.48 2.00 -12.60
N THR A 48 -1.75 2.42 -12.54
CA THR A 48 -2.16 3.81 -12.77
C THR A 48 -1.50 4.74 -11.76
N LEU A 49 -1.58 4.41 -10.46
CA LEU A 49 -0.94 5.19 -9.39
C LEU A 49 0.58 5.26 -9.55
N HIS A 50 1.21 4.19 -10.03
CA HIS A 50 2.64 4.20 -10.32
C HIS A 50 2.98 5.21 -11.44
N HIS A 51 2.24 5.19 -12.55
CA HIS A 51 2.42 6.14 -13.65
C HIS A 51 2.16 7.59 -13.23
N ARG A 52 1.24 7.82 -12.29
CA ARG A 52 0.95 9.14 -11.70
C ARG A 52 1.92 9.55 -10.60
N ASN A 53 2.92 8.73 -10.28
CA ASN A 53 3.88 8.98 -9.21
C ASN A 53 3.23 9.08 -7.80
N LEU A 54 2.08 8.43 -7.61
CA LEU A 54 1.30 8.38 -6.37
C LEU A 54 1.42 7.03 -5.63
N LEU A 55 1.88 5.98 -6.30
CA LEU A 55 2.06 4.68 -5.64
C LEU A 55 3.23 4.75 -4.64
N GLY A 56 2.91 4.52 -3.36
CA GLY A 56 3.87 4.35 -2.29
C GLY A 56 4.35 2.89 -2.20
N ALA A 57 3.42 1.96 -2.23
CA ALA A 57 3.70 0.52 -2.21
C ALA A 57 2.48 -0.28 -2.69
N SER A 58 2.70 -1.55 -3.02
CA SER A 58 1.61 -2.51 -3.26
C SER A 58 1.99 -3.90 -2.73
N PHE A 59 1.00 -4.64 -2.25
CA PHE A 59 1.16 -6.03 -1.85
C PHE A 59 -0.07 -6.83 -2.26
N PHE A 60 0.17 -7.94 -2.95
CA PHE A 60 -0.88 -8.85 -3.43
C PHE A 60 -0.72 -10.14 -2.66
N PHE A 61 -1.63 -10.40 -1.73
CA PHE A 61 -1.64 -11.61 -0.92
C PHE A 61 -1.93 -12.81 -1.80
N ALA A 62 -1.33 -13.95 -1.44
CA ALA A 62 -1.56 -15.22 -2.09
C ALA A 62 -1.20 -16.33 -1.11
N ARG A 63 -2.21 -17.10 -0.69
CA ARG A 63 -2.05 -18.12 0.38
C ARG A 63 -1.01 -19.19 0.06
N ASP A 64 -0.97 -19.62 -1.21
CA ASP A 64 -0.14 -20.74 -1.65
C ASP A 64 1.24 -20.29 -2.19
N VAL A 65 1.57 -19.00 -2.07
CA VAL A 65 2.83 -18.45 -2.54
C VAL A 65 3.70 -18.05 -1.35
N GLN A 66 4.85 -18.74 -1.21
CA GLN A 66 5.85 -18.38 -0.19
C GLN A 66 6.20 -16.90 -0.31
N GLY A 67 6.18 -16.19 0.82
CA GLY A 67 6.43 -14.76 0.83
C GLY A 67 5.17 -13.88 0.73
N ARG A 68 4.01 -14.43 0.33
CA ARG A 68 2.76 -13.67 0.10
C ARG A 68 1.58 -14.06 1.01
N SER A 69 1.80 -14.99 1.93
CA SER A 69 0.80 -15.54 2.85
C SER A 69 1.02 -15.10 4.31
N GLY A 70 1.69 -13.98 4.56
CA GLY A 70 2.07 -13.61 5.93
C GLY A 70 2.41 -12.15 6.12
N LEU A 71 1.86 -11.56 7.18
CA LEU A 71 2.01 -10.15 7.56
C LEU A 71 3.45 -9.69 7.74
N GLN A 72 4.36 -10.60 8.09
CA GLN A 72 5.78 -10.30 8.25
C GLN A 72 6.42 -9.82 6.94
N ASN A 73 6.04 -10.44 5.81
CA ASN A 73 6.57 -10.06 4.50
C ASN A 73 5.89 -8.80 3.99
N VAL A 74 4.63 -8.59 4.36
CA VAL A 74 3.87 -7.38 4.01
C VAL A 74 4.56 -6.16 4.59
N CYS A 75 4.78 -6.10 5.91
CA CYS A 75 5.35 -4.92 6.56
C CYS A 75 6.74 -4.57 5.99
N ALA A 76 7.61 -5.57 5.86
CA ALA A 76 8.95 -5.37 5.28
C ALA A 76 8.89 -4.89 3.81
N THR A 77 8.00 -5.45 2.99
CA THR A 77 7.84 -5.05 1.58
C THR A 77 7.31 -3.62 1.46
N ILE A 78 6.28 -3.28 2.22
CA ILE A 78 5.72 -1.93 2.24
C ILE A 78 6.78 -0.93 2.71
N ALA A 79 7.52 -1.26 3.78
CA ALA A 79 8.59 -0.40 4.30
C ALA A 79 9.68 -0.15 3.25
N TYR A 80 10.13 -1.21 2.58
CA TYR A 80 11.11 -1.12 1.51
C TYR A 80 10.63 -0.21 0.37
N HIS A 81 9.40 -0.39 -0.12
CA HIS A 81 8.85 0.45 -1.19
C HIS A 81 8.68 1.91 -0.76
N LEU A 82 8.13 2.18 0.43
CA LEU A 82 7.99 3.54 0.96
C LEU A 82 9.34 4.26 1.08
N ALA A 83 10.41 3.56 1.50
CA ALA A 83 11.75 4.14 1.60
C ALA A 83 12.30 4.61 0.25
N HIS A 84 11.88 4.03 -0.87
CA HIS A 84 12.28 4.50 -2.21
C HIS A 84 11.51 5.75 -2.65
N ARG A 85 10.31 5.95 -2.10
CA ARG A 85 9.37 7.01 -2.50
C ARG A 85 9.40 8.21 -1.56
N HIS A 86 9.83 8.00 -0.31
CA HIS A 86 9.75 8.99 0.75
C HIS A 86 11.10 9.12 1.49
N PRO A 87 11.95 10.11 1.10
CA PRO A 87 13.29 10.27 1.67
C PRO A 87 13.32 10.50 3.20
N SER A 88 12.37 11.27 3.75
CA SER A 88 12.30 11.48 5.20
C SER A 88 12.03 10.17 5.94
N TYR A 89 11.10 9.37 5.43
CA TYR A 89 10.80 8.04 5.96
C TYR A 89 11.97 7.08 5.81
N LYS A 90 12.68 7.09 4.68
CA LYS A 90 13.89 6.29 4.48
C LYS A 90 14.92 6.53 5.59
N THR A 91 15.20 7.79 5.91
CA THR A 91 16.16 8.14 6.97
C THR A 91 15.72 7.56 8.32
N ASN A 92 14.44 7.69 8.66
CA ASN A 92 13.90 7.16 9.91
C ASN A 92 13.92 5.63 9.95
N LEU A 93 13.55 4.96 8.84
CA LEU A 93 13.61 3.51 8.72
C LEU A 93 15.04 2.98 8.85
N CYS A 94 16.03 3.62 8.21
CA CYS A 94 17.43 3.24 8.33
C CYS A 94 17.96 3.31 9.77
N ASN A 95 17.41 4.18 10.62
CA ASN A 95 17.77 4.21 12.04
C ASN A 95 17.15 3.04 12.81
N VAL A 96 15.92 2.64 12.49
CA VAL A 96 15.28 1.45 13.08
C VAL A 96 16.02 0.18 12.69
N LEU A 97 16.41 0.04 11.42
CA LEU A 97 17.09 -1.14 10.89
C LEU A 97 18.55 -1.30 11.35
N ARG A 98 19.02 -0.46 12.29
CA ARG A 98 20.27 -0.72 13.03
C ARG A 98 20.12 -1.87 14.02
N GLU A 99 18.88 -2.13 14.44
CA GLU A 99 18.51 -3.25 15.29
C GLU A 99 17.87 -4.37 14.44
N PRO A 100 17.91 -5.63 14.90
CA PRO A 100 17.23 -6.73 14.22
C PRO A 100 15.71 -6.49 14.08
N VAL A 101 15.19 -6.78 12.89
CA VAL A 101 13.74 -6.68 12.62
C VAL A 101 12.97 -7.64 13.52
N PRO A 102 11.93 -7.18 14.24
CA PRO A 102 11.15 -8.05 15.12
C PRO A 102 10.39 -9.12 14.33
N SER A 103 10.15 -10.29 14.93
CA SER A 103 9.35 -11.36 14.30
C SER A 103 7.84 -11.15 14.42
N SER A 104 7.40 -10.38 15.41
CA SER A 104 5.98 -10.10 15.65
C SER A 104 5.43 -9.14 14.59
N CYS A 105 4.30 -9.50 13.97
CA CYS A 105 3.57 -8.64 13.04
C CYS A 105 3.26 -7.26 13.64
N ALA A 106 2.72 -7.22 14.86
CA ALA A 106 2.34 -5.97 15.50
C ALA A 106 3.56 -5.05 15.71
N ARG A 107 4.70 -5.64 16.11
CA ARG A 107 5.95 -4.90 16.25
C ARG A 107 6.52 -4.45 14.91
N GLN A 108 6.47 -5.27 13.88
CA GLN A 108 6.91 -4.85 12.55
C GLN A 108 6.08 -3.71 11.99
N PHE A 109 4.75 -3.78 12.13
CA PHE A 109 3.88 -2.68 11.74
C PHE A 109 4.26 -1.39 12.49
N GLN A 110 4.43 -1.48 13.81
CA GLN A 110 4.82 -0.33 14.63
C GLN A 110 6.19 0.23 14.24
N GLU A 111 7.22 -0.61 14.25
CA GLU A 111 8.62 -0.19 14.17
C GLU A 111 9.06 0.09 12.73
N LEU A 112 8.55 -0.65 11.74
CA LEU A 112 8.92 -0.45 10.33
C LEU A 112 8.02 0.57 9.64
N LEU A 113 6.74 0.66 9.96
CA LEU A 113 5.80 1.53 9.24
C LEU A 113 5.39 2.74 10.08
N LEU A 114 4.70 2.52 11.20
CA LEU A 114 4.03 3.59 11.92
C LEU A 114 5.00 4.61 12.54
N ASP A 115 5.96 4.16 13.35
CA ASP A 115 6.90 5.05 14.04
C ASP A 115 7.77 5.84 13.06
N PRO A 116 8.34 5.25 11.99
CA PRO A 116 9.12 6.03 11.03
C PRO A 116 8.26 7.01 10.24
N LEU A 117 7.00 6.69 9.91
CA LEU A 117 6.08 7.61 9.24
C LEU A 117 5.72 8.80 10.13
N LEU A 118 5.39 8.58 11.40
CA LEU A 118 5.05 9.65 12.35
C LEU A 118 6.21 10.63 12.59
N LYS A 119 7.46 10.15 12.51
CA LYS A 119 8.67 10.98 12.63
C LYS A 119 9.07 11.65 11.31
N SER A 120 8.37 11.37 10.22
CA SER A 120 8.70 11.89 8.90
C SER A 120 7.97 13.19 8.62
N LYS A 121 8.61 14.07 7.85
CA LYS A 121 7.89 15.17 7.20
C LYS A 121 6.88 14.60 6.22
N ALA A 122 5.81 15.32 5.94
CA ALA A 122 4.88 14.92 4.88
C ALA A 122 5.62 14.71 3.54
N PRO A 123 5.23 13.70 2.74
CA PRO A 123 5.79 13.52 1.40
C PRO A 123 5.37 14.67 0.48
N LEU A 124 6.11 14.88 -0.62
CA LEU A 124 5.79 15.93 -1.60
C LEU A 124 4.48 15.68 -2.34
N ASN A 125 4.16 14.41 -2.57
CA ASN A 125 2.91 13.95 -3.15
C ASN A 125 2.26 12.93 -2.21
N PRO A 126 0.93 12.77 -2.24
CA PRO A 126 0.26 11.65 -1.58
C PRO A 126 0.88 10.31 -1.98
N LEU A 127 1.00 9.40 -1.02
CA LEU A 127 1.49 8.05 -1.24
C LEU A 127 0.40 7.05 -0.90
N VAL A 128 -0.06 6.30 -1.91
CA VAL A 128 -1.10 5.29 -1.76
C VAL A 128 -0.47 3.91 -1.61
N ILE A 129 -1.00 3.11 -0.69
CA ILE A 129 -0.65 1.71 -0.51
C ILE A 129 -1.81 0.87 -1.00
N VAL A 130 -1.54 -0.06 -1.93
CA VAL A 130 -2.56 -0.96 -2.48
C VAL A 130 -2.40 -2.35 -1.86
N PHE A 131 -3.47 -2.86 -1.26
CA PHE A 131 -3.56 -4.24 -0.80
C PHE A 131 -4.61 -4.99 -1.62
N ASP A 132 -4.29 -6.20 -2.05
CA ASP A 132 -5.22 -7.08 -2.75
C ASP A 132 -5.29 -8.44 -2.08
N ALA A 133 -6.48 -9.05 -2.05
CA ALA A 133 -6.74 -10.36 -1.44
C ALA A 133 -6.35 -10.45 0.04
N LEU A 134 -6.63 -9.40 0.83
CA LEU A 134 -6.35 -9.36 2.28
C LEU A 134 -6.90 -10.57 3.07
N ASP A 135 -7.95 -11.22 2.56
CA ASP A 135 -8.56 -12.45 3.08
C ASP A 135 -7.74 -13.73 2.82
N GLU A 136 -6.69 -13.65 2.00
CA GLU A 136 -5.72 -14.73 1.74
C GLU A 136 -4.46 -14.63 2.60
N CYS A 137 -4.44 -13.73 3.59
CA CYS A 137 -3.37 -13.61 4.57
C CYS A 137 -3.26 -14.83 5.50
#